data_AF-A0A948MPK6-F1
#
_entry.id   AF-A0A948MPK6-F1
#
_cell.length_a   1.000
_cell.length_b   1.000
_cell.length_c   1.000
_cell.angle_alpha   90.00
_cell.angle_beta   90.00
_cell.angle_gamma   90.00
#
_symmetry.space_group_name_H-M   'P 1'
#
loop_
_entity.id
_entity.type
_entity.pdbx_description
1 polymer ?
#
loop_
_entity_poly.entity_id
_entity_poly.type
_entity_poly.pdbx_seq_one_letter_code
_entity_poly.pdbx_strand_id
1 'polypeptide(L)'
;SGFRVKSVEVASVTAKPEQAQPQMSQRANEGLKDFSAALVFVIDASTSMGPYIDEARAAVAQIYDRIQAAGLADKMRFGLVGYRDDPAAVKGVDYLSRIFVDPAKVRDGEAFLKLAAGLEASKVSTRTVEEDGFAGLVDAVDEVDWSPYGGRCIVMITDASSRGANHRFSSTGLGPEQVREKALEKFIATYVVHLKTPEGAKDHAAAEAQYRALSTYPNVGELYYPVEAGTVTSFRQNVDVLADAIVNQVEQAEKGKFAATNDVKAGDPAADIKAKTAALGYAMQLVYLGRESGTQAPDLLRAWTIDRDLKDPSKTALQVRLLMTKNQLSDLQAALRQIVDVGIATEISRDKFFDQLKSAAAVLSRDPTQIGRTGQTNLGELGLMGEYLEDLPYRSRVLALSEEMWNRWSIGEQVAFLDDLGAKIRLYQSFHDDVANWVALDEGASPGDAVYPVPLSALP
;
A
#
# COMPACT_ATOMS: atom_id res chain seq x y z
N SER A 1 -30.98 3.80 8.20
CA SER A 1 -29.73 3.47 8.93
C SER A 1 -28.69 4.52 8.58
N GLY A 2 -27.92 5.01 9.54
CA GLY A 2 -26.85 5.99 9.30
C GLY A 2 -25.47 5.32 9.28
N PHE A 3 -24.50 5.96 8.61
CA PHE A 3 -23.10 5.57 8.68
C PHE A 3 -22.54 5.87 10.08
N ARG A 4 -21.75 4.95 10.65
CA ARG A 4 -20.94 5.24 11.83
C ARG A 4 -19.70 6.00 11.37
N VAL A 5 -19.47 7.17 11.95
CA VAL A 5 -18.28 8.02 11.72
C VAL A 5 -17.43 8.08 12.98
N LYS A 6 -16.12 8.25 12.82
CA LYS A 6 -15.21 8.57 13.92
C LYS A 6 -15.01 10.08 13.95
N SER A 7 -15.48 10.73 15.01
CA SER A 7 -15.14 12.12 15.31
C SER A 7 -13.83 12.18 16.07
N VAL A 8 -12.89 13.00 15.63
CA VAL A 8 -11.62 13.26 16.34
C VAL A 8 -11.46 14.76 16.57
N GLU A 9 -11.02 15.13 17.77
CA GLU A 9 -10.48 16.45 18.03
C GLU A 9 -9.07 16.50 17.40
N VAL A 10 -8.87 17.45 16.49
CA VAL A 10 -7.61 17.63 15.76
C VAL A 10 -6.98 18.93 16.17
N ALA A 11 -5.68 18.85 16.39
CA ALA A 11 -4.83 19.99 16.67
C ALA A 11 -3.84 20.12 15.49
N SER A 12 -3.98 21.18 14.71
CA SER A 12 -3.39 21.39 13.38
C SER A 12 -2.45 22.59 13.36
N VAL A 13 -1.16 22.32 13.39
CA VAL A 13 -0.09 23.32 13.40
C VAL A 13 -0.12 24.20 12.10
N THR A 14 0.05 25.54 12.16
CA THR A 14 -0.04 26.65 11.14
C THR A 14 0.97 27.82 11.41
N ALA A 15 1.82 28.25 10.45
CA ALA A 15 3.32 28.40 10.58
C ALA A 15 4.05 29.44 11.47
N LYS A 16 3.43 29.97 12.52
CA LYS A 16 3.59 31.39 12.89
C LYS A 16 3.33 32.31 11.68
N PRO A 17 2.58 33.40 11.89
CA PRO A 17 2.15 34.24 10.78
C PRO A 17 3.07 35.45 10.65
N GLU A 18 3.75 35.59 9.52
CA GLU A 18 4.22 36.89 9.08
C GLU A 18 3.74 37.17 7.65
N GLN A 19 2.99 38.27 7.53
CA GLN A 19 2.36 38.87 6.35
C GLN A 19 2.17 37.97 5.12
N ALA A 20 0.91 37.64 4.84
CA ALA A 20 0.48 37.09 3.56
C ALA A 20 0.86 38.05 2.40
N GLN A 21 2.05 37.85 1.82
CA GLN A 21 2.37 38.41 0.51
C GLN A 21 1.52 37.66 -0.52
N PRO A 22 0.60 38.33 -1.24
CA PRO A 22 -0.37 37.66 -2.08
C PRO A 22 0.27 37.22 -3.40
N GLN A 23 0.89 36.03 -3.44
CA GLN A 23 1.38 35.45 -4.70
C GLN A 23 1.63 33.92 -4.75
N MET A 24 0.71 33.08 -4.26
CA MET A 24 0.45 31.77 -4.91
C MET A 24 -0.42 31.96 -6.16
N SER A 25 -0.05 32.91 -7.03
CA SER A 25 -0.72 33.19 -8.29
C SER A 25 0.26 33.02 -9.45
N GLN A 26 0.20 31.86 -10.09
CA GLN A 26 0.55 31.60 -11.50
C GLN A 26 1.92 32.08 -12.02
N ARG A 27 2.89 32.38 -11.14
CA ARG A 27 4.30 32.45 -11.53
C ARG A 27 4.88 31.03 -11.57
N ALA A 28 5.71 30.76 -12.57
CA ALA A 28 6.42 29.50 -12.71
C ALA A 28 7.17 29.20 -11.41
N ASN A 29 6.81 28.11 -10.73
CA ASN A 29 7.40 27.77 -9.45
C ASN A 29 8.77 27.14 -9.74
N GLU A 30 9.87 27.85 -9.48
CA GLU A 30 11.18 27.47 -10.04
C GLU A 30 11.64 26.09 -9.60
N GLY A 31 11.33 25.66 -8.37
CA GLY A 31 11.62 24.31 -7.91
C GLY A 31 10.95 23.21 -8.74
N LEU A 32 9.78 23.44 -9.34
CA LEU A 32 9.13 22.46 -10.22
C LEU A 32 9.92 22.20 -11.51
N LYS A 33 10.78 23.11 -11.94
CA LYS A 33 11.61 22.90 -13.14
C LYS A 33 12.55 21.71 -12.97
N ASP A 34 12.91 21.38 -11.72
CA ASP A 34 13.77 20.25 -11.37
C ASP A 34 13.02 18.94 -11.11
N PHE A 35 11.68 18.98 -11.07
CA PHE A 35 10.83 17.79 -10.95
C PHE A 35 11.17 16.76 -12.03
N SER A 36 11.54 15.56 -11.58
CA SER A 36 11.74 14.38 -12.42
C SER A 36 10.80 13.26 -12.01
N ALA A 37 10.53 12.33 -12.92
CA ALA A 37 9.64 11.19 -12.69
C ALA A 37 10.28 9.85 -13.08
N ALA A 38 9.95 8.79 -12.33
CA ALA A 38 10.21 7.41 -12.73
C ALA A 38 8.90 6.66 -12.97
N LEU A 39 8.87 5.89 -14.05
CA LEU A 39 7.79 4.97 -14.41
C LEU A 39 8.36 3.54 -14.49
N VAL A 40 7.95 2.68 -13.57
CA VAL A 40 8.41 1.27 -13.53
C VAL A 40 7.27 0.37 -13.95
N PHE A 41 7.49 -0.42 -15.01
CA PHE A 41 6.53 -1.45 -15.42
C PHE A 41 6.79 -2.73 -14.64
N VAL A 42 5.75 -3.30 -14.04
CA VAL A 42 5.79 -4.58 -13.31
C VAL A 42 4.92 -5.56 -14.08
N ILE A 43 5.55 -6.38 -14.92
CA ILE A 43 4.85 -7.17 -15.93
C ILE A 43 4.90 -8.66 -15.57
N ASP A 44 3.73 -9.27 -15.58
CA ASP A 44 3.58 -10.72 -15.55
C ASP A 44 4.27 -11.36 -16.77
N ALA A 45 5.15 -12.32 -16.55
CA ALA A 45 5.86 -13.07 -17.56
C ALA A 45 5.44 -14.55 -17.62
N SER A 46 4.18 -14.83 -17.28
CA SER A 46 3.49 -16.11 -17.55
C SER A 46 3.41 -16.41 -19.07
N THR A 47 2.85 -17.57 -19.44
CA THR A 47 2.85 -18.04 -20.84
C THR A 47 1.89 -17.26 -21.74
N SER A 48 0.77 -16.76 -21.19
CA SER A 48 -0.23 -15.94 -21.92
C SER A 48 0.27 -14.53 -22.23
N MET A 49 1.28 -14.05 -21.50
CA MET A 49 1.64 -12.63 -21.47
C MET A 49 2.49 -12.13 -22.65
N GLY A 50 3.01 -13.02 -23.50
CA GLY A 50 3.92 -12.70 -24.61
C GLY A 50 3.52 -11.47 -25.45
N PRO A 51 2.30 -11.43 -26.04
CA PRO A 51 1.86 -10.29 -26.84
C PRO A 51 1.84 -8.96 -26.06
N TYR A 52 1.47 -8.97 -24.78
CA TYR A 52 1.38 -7.76 -23.96
C TYR A 52 2.75 -7.26 -23.51
N ILE A 53 3.73 -8.16 -23.31
CA ILE A 53 5.13 -7.79 -23.05
C ILE A 53 5.72 -7.03 -24.24
N ASP A 54 5.52 -7.53 -25.46
CA ASP A 54 6.00 -6.88 -26.69
C ASP A 54 5.33 -5.51 -26.91
N GLU A 55 4.05 -5.40 -26.57
CA GLU A 55 3.28 -4.16 -26.67
C GLU A 55 3.67 -3.14 -25.58
N ALA A 56 3.96 -3.59 -24.36
CA ALA A 56 4.51 -2.73 -23.32
C ALA A 56 5.89 -2.17 -23.71
N ARG A 57 6.77 -3.00 -24.28
CA ARG A 57 8.06 -2.57 -24.85
C ARG A 57 7.87 -1.54 -25.97
N ALA A 58 6.94 -1.78 -26.89
CA ALA A 58 6.64 -0.88 -28.00
C ALA A 58 6.08 0.47 -27.51
N ALA A 59 5.22 0.45 -26.50
CA ALA A 59 4.73 1.68 -25.86
C ALA A 59 5.90 2.46 -25.23
N VAL A 60 6.77 1.82 -24.42
CA VAL A 60 7.93 2.49 -23.82
C VAL A 60 8.86 3.11 -24.86
N ALA A 61 9.09 2.45 -26.01
CA ALA A 61 9.85 3.03 -27.11
C ALA A 61 9.22 4.34 -27.64
N GLN A 62 7.92 4.35 -27.92
CA GLN A 62 7.20 5.54 -28.39
C GLN A 62 7.21 6.68 -27.35
N ILE A 63 7.14 6.32 -26.06
CA ILE A 63 7.19 7.29 -24.96
C ILE A 63 8.59 7.92 -24.88
N TYR A 64 9.67 7.15 -25.06
CA TYR A 64 11.03 7.67 -25.18
C TYR A 64 11.17 8.65 -26.36
N ASP A 65 10.68 8.28 -27.55
CA ASP A 65 10.70 9.16 -28.74
C ASP A 65 10.01 10.51 -28.45
N ARG A 66 8.84 10.48 -27.80
CA ARG A 66 8.08 11.68 -27.41
C ARG A 66 8.82 12.54 -26.39
N ILE A 67 9.40 11.92 -25.36
CA ILE A 67 10.17 12.61 -24.31
C ILE A 67 11.43 13.25 -24.88
N GLN A 68 12.12 12.55 -25.79
CA GLN A 68 13.29 13.06 -26.49
C GLN A 68 12.92 14.23 -27.40
N ALA A 69 11.81 14.13 -28.15
CA ALA A 69 11.28 15.23 -28.97
C ALA A 69 10.85 16.46 -28.13
N ALA A 70 10.38 16.24 -26.89
CA ALA A 70 10.05 17.30 -25.95
C ALA A 70 11.25 17.89 -25.20
N GLY A 71 12.47 17.35 -25.36
CA GLY A 71 13.66 17.76 -24.60
C GLY A 71 13.66 17.31 -23.14
N LEU A 72 12.73 16.43 -22.74
CA LEU A 72 12.53 15.96 -21.37
C LEU A 72 13.33 14.70 -21.05
N ALA A 73 14.29 14.32 -21.91
CA ALA A 73 15.07 13.09 -21.81
C ALA A 73 15.79 12.91 -20.47
N ASP A 74 16.10 13.99 -19.73
CA ASP A 74 16.69 13.93 -18.38
C ASP A 74 15.69 14.05 -17.22
N LYS A 75 14.42 14.33 -17.52
CA LYS A 75 13.35 14.52 -16.51
C LYS A 75 12.47 13.28 -16.32
N MET A 76 12.62 12.24 -17.14
CA MET A 76 11.88 11.00 -16.99
C MET A 76 12.77 9.76 -17.13
N ARG A 77 12.52 8.72 -16.33
CA ARG A 77 13.24 7.44 -16.33
C ARG A 77 12.26 6.28 -16.34
N PHE A 78 12.69 5.15 -16.91
CA PHE A 78 11.87 3.96 -17.10
C PHE A 78 12.54 2.74 -16.49
N GLY A 79 11.79 2.00 -15.67
CA GLY A 79 12.19 0.70 -15.16
C GLY A 79 11.29 -0.41 -15.67
N LEU A 80 11.77 -1.65 -15.52
CA LEU A 80 11.06 -2.86 -15.91
C LEU A 80 11.40 -3.98 -14.93
N VAL A 81 10.38 -4.49 -14.27
CA VAL A 81 10.42 -5.69 -13.44
C VAL A 81 9.54 -6.73 -14.09
N GLY A 82 10.07 -7.94 -14.24
CA GLY A 82 9.29 -9.10 -14.67
C GLY A 82 9.11 -10.04 -13.49
N TYR A 83 7.92 -10.61 -13.34
CA TYR A 83 7.66 -11.67 -12.36
C TYR A 83 7.00 -12.89 -13.00
N ARG A 84 7.04 -14.01 -12.29
CA ARG A 84 6.46 -15.32 -12.64
C ARG A 84 6.13 -16.05 -11.32
N ASP A 85 5.94 -17.35 -11.38
CA ASP A 85 5.83 -18.25 -10.23
C ASP A 85 7.18 -18.46 -9.50
N ASP A 86 7.11 -18.97 -8.27
CA ASP A 86 8.25 -19.40 -7.46
C ASP A 86 8.98 -20.62 -8.09
N PRO A 87 10.27 -20.50 -8.48
CA PRO A 87 11.07 -21.60 -8.99
C PRO A 87 11.21 -22.81 -8.04
N ALA A 88 11.03 -22.62 -6.72
CA ALA A 88 11.03 -23.71 -5.76
C ALA A 88 9.70 -24.50 -5.78
N ALA A 89 8.59 -23.85 -6.12
CA ALA A 89 7.28 -24.47 -6.29
C ALA A 89 7.07 -25.08 -7.70
N VAL A 90 7.53 -24.39 -8.76
CA VAL A 90 7.34 -24.80 -10.16
C VAL A 90 8.67 -25.04 -10.88
N LYS A 91 8.94 -26.32 -11.15
CA LYS A 91 10.12 -26.75 -11.91
C LYS A 91 10.08 -26.20 -13.34
N GLY A 92 11.12 -25.45 -13.71
CA GLY A 92 11.31 -24.90 -15.05
C GLY A 92 10.99 -23.41 -15.19
N VAL A 93 10.66 -22.72 -14.08
CA VAL A 93 10.60 -21.26 -14.03
C VAL A 93 11.97 -20.69 -13.63
N ASP A 94 12.49 -19.72 -14.38
CA ASP A 94 13.87 -19.21 -14.22
C ASP A 94 14.07 -18.24 -13.04
N TYR A 95 13.01 -17.56 -12.60
CA TYR A 95 13.02 -16.57 -11.52
C TYR A 95 11.57 -16.29 -11.07
N LEU A 96 11.41 -15.94 -9.79
CA LEU A 96 10.17 -15.45 -9.21
C LEU A 96 9.91 -13.99 -9.62
N SER A 97 10.87 -13.12 -9.34
CA SER A 97 10.88 -11.71 -9.74
C SER A 97 12.30 -11.28 -10.11
N ARG A 98 12.41 -10.28 -10.98
CA ARG A 98 13.68 -9.72 -11.46
C ARG A 98 13.50 -8.32 -12.03
N ILE A 99 14.32 -7.37 -11.57
CA ILE A 99 14.53 -6.10 -12.27
C ILE A 99 15.34 -6.38 -13.55
N PHE A 100 14.71 -6.17 -14.71
CA PHE A 100 15.35 -6.23 -16.02
C PHE A 100 15.92 -4.87 -16.43
N VAL A 101 15.21 -3.79 -16.07
CA VAL A 101 15.65 -2.41 -16.31
C VAL A 101 15.55 -1.61 -15.02
N ASP A 102 16.69 -1.10 -14.58
CA ASP A 102 16.80 -0.16 -13.47
C ASP A 102 16.73 1.28 -14.03
N PRO A 103 15.77 2.12 -13.57
CA PRO A 103 15.60 3.48 -14.07
C PRO A 103 16.80 4.40 -13.79
N ALA A 104 17.66 4.10 -12.82
CA ALA A 104 18.89 4.86 -12.57
C ALA A 104 19.99 4.56 -13.60
N LYS A 105 19.94 3.37 -14.25
CA LYS A 105 21.00 2.86 -15.14
C LYS A 105 20.72 3.08 -16.64
N VAL A 106 19.52 3.52 -17.02
CA VAL A 106 19.10 3.72 -18.42
C VAL A 106 18.79 5.18 -18.72
N ARG A 107 19.25 5.65 -19.88
CA ARG A 107 19.15 7.06 -20.31
C ARG A 107 18.42 7.28 -21.64
N ASP A 108 18.23 6.23 -22.42
CA ASP A 108 17.63 6.29 -23.76
C ASP A 108 16.83 5.01 -24.06
N GLY A 109 15.99 5.10 -25.10
CA GLY A 109 15.10 4.01 -25.50
C GLY A 109 15.82 2.79 -26.08
N GLU A 110 16.99 2.95 -26.71
CA GLU A 110 17.75 1.84 -27.27
C GLU A 110 18.34 0.96 -26.14
N ALA A 111 18.93 1.60 -25.13
CA ALA A 111 19.42 0.95 -23.93
C ALA A 111 18.28 0.30 -23.13
N PHE A 112 17.10 0.95 -23.03
CA PHE A 112 15.91 0.35 -22.44
C PHE A 112 15.52 -0.93 -23.18
N LEU A 113 15.29 -0.85 -24.50
CA LEU A 113 14.82 -1.98 -25.31
C LEU A 113 15.81 -3.15 -25.28
N LYS A 114 17.12 -2.87 -25.32
CA LYS A 114 18.19 -3.88 -25.25
C LYS A 114 18.18 -4.67 -23.94
N LEU A 115 17.93 -4.00 -22.81
CA LEU A 115 17.84 -4.65 -21.50
C LEU A 115 16.48 -5.33 -21.31
N ALA A 116 15.40 -4.67 -21.73
CA ALA A 116 14.03 -5.18 -21.71
C ALA A 116 13.84 -6.42 -22.59
N ALA A 117 14.67 -6.63 -23.61
CA ALA A 117 14.69 -7.82 -24.45
C ALA A 117 14.87 -9.13 -23.65
N GLY A 118 15.48 -9.08 -22.46
CA GLY A 118 15.61 -10.24 -21.58
C GLY A 118 14.31 -10.76 -20.97
N LEU A 119 13.25 -9.94 -20.94
CA LEU A 119 11.93 -10.30 -20.40
C LEU A 119 11.13 -11.14 -21.41
N GLU A 120 11.35 -12.45 -21.46
CA GLU A 120 10.50 -13.37 -22.26
C GLU A 120 9.33 -13.94 -21.44
N ALA A 121 8.20 -14.19 -22.10
CA ALA A 121 7.13 -15.01 -21.54
C ALA A 121 7.62 -16.43 -21.20
N SER A 122 7.13 -16.99 -20.10
CA SER A 122 7.49 -18.34 -19.67
C SER A 122 7.10 -19.37 -20.72
N LYS A 123 7.98 -20.34 -20.98
CA LYS A 123 7.71 -21.52 -21.83
C LYS A 123 7.08 -22.67 -21.04
N VAL A 124 6.92 -22.49 -19.72
CA VAL A 124 6.34 -23.45 -18.79
C VAL A 124 5.05 -22.87 -18.23
N SER A 125 3.94 -23.55 -18.47
CA SER A 125 2.65 -23.24 -17.86
C SER A 125 2.68 -23.60 -16.38
N THR A 126 2.21 -22.67 -15.57
CA THR A 126 2.02 -22.80 -14.12
C THR A 126 0.79 -23.66 -13.81
N ARG A 127 0.69 -24.15 -12.56
CA ARG A 127 -0.35 -25.13 -12.15
C ARG A 127 -1.68 -24.50 -11.74
N THR A 128 -1.64 -23.25 -11.34
CA THR A 128 -2.76 -22.43 -10.86
C THR A 128 -2.85 -21.19 -11.75
N VAL A 129 -4.01 -20.54 -11.75
CA VAL A 129 -4.13 -19.23 -12.41
C VAL A 129 -3.46 -18.15 -11.57
N GLU A 130 -3.45 -18.27 -10.23
CA GLU A 130 -2.81 -17.28 -9.37
C GLU A 130 -1.27 -17.34 -9.45
N GLU A 131 -0.68 -16.21 -9.85
CA GLU A 131 0.76 -15.94 -9.90
C GLU A 131 1.21 -15.11 -8.67
N ASP A 132 2.51 -14.96 -8.45
CA ASP A 132 3.02 -14.19 -7.29
C ASP A 132 3.34 -12.73 -7.63
N GLY A 133 2.38 -12.03 -8.25
CA GLY A 133 2.55 -10.64 -8.72
C GLY A 133 2.85 -9.61 -7.64
N PHE A 134 2.53 -9.91 -6.39
CA PHE A 134 2.94 -9.09 -5.25
C PHE A 134 4.46 -9.13 -5.01
N ALA A 135 5.16 -10.21 -5.36
CA ALA A 135 6.63 -10.27 -5.30
C ALA A 135 7.26 -9.27 -6.29
N GLY A 136 6.79 -9.27 -7.55
CA GLY A 136 7.24 -8.31 -8.57
C GLY A 136 7.00 -6.85 -8.18
N LEU A 137 5.88 -6.58 -7.49
CA LEU A 137 5.57 -5.23 -7.01
C LEU A 137 6.40 -4.83 -5.78
N VAL A 138 6.65 -5.75 -4.84
CA VAL A 138 7.51 -5.50 -3.67
C VAL A 138 8.95 -5.23 -4.11
N ASP A 139 9.52 -6.02 -5.03
CA ASP A 139 10.85 -5.77 -5.60
C ASP A 139 10.93 -4.40 -6.28
N ALA A 140 9.91 -4.02 -7.06
CA ALA A 140 9.84 -2.70 -7.69
C ALA A 140 9.76 -1.54 -6.67
N VAL A 141 9.18 -1.77 -5.48
CA VAL A 141 9.05 -0.78 -4.41
C VAL A 141 10.32 -0.71 -3.54
N ASP A 142 11.03 -1.83 -3.36
CA ASP A 142 12.18 -1.94 -2.44
C ASP A 142 13.55 -1.81 -3.10
N GLU A 143 13.77 -2.43 -4.25
CA GLU A 143 15.09 -2.55 -4.89
C GLU A 143 15.36 -1.44 -5.93
N VAL A 144 14.34 -0.71 -6.35
CA VAL A 144 14.50 0.49 -7.20
C VAL A 144 14.77 1.71 -6.32
N ASP A 145 15.83 2.47 -6.64
CA ASP A 145 16.09 3.75 -5.97
C ASP A 145 15.11 4.83 -6.45
N TRP A 146 14.02 4.99 -5.72
CA TRP A 146 13.02 6.03 -5.96
C TRP A 146 13.45 7.42 -5.48
N SER A 147 14.55 7.54 -4.71
CA SER A 147 14.92 8.79 -4.04
C SER A 147 15.09 10.01 -4.96
N PRO A 148 15.66 9.91 -6.19
CA PRO A 148 15.89 11.07 -7.05
C PRO A 148 14.62 11.63 -7.73
N TYR A 149 13.49 10.92 -7.65
CA TYR A 149 12.29 11.22 -8.42
C TYR A 149 11.18 11.82 -7.56
N GLY A 150 10.59 12.93 -8.05
CA GLY A 150 9.39 13.54 -7.48
C GLY A 150 8.11 12.84 -7.93
N GLY A 151 8.04 12.44 -9.20
CA GLY A 151 6.99 11.57 -9.74
C GLY A 151 7.38 10.10 -9.61
N ARG A 152 6.51 9.27 -9.00
CA ARG A 152 6.83 7.86 -8.69
C ARG A 152 5.66 6.96 -9.05
N CYS A 153 5.70 6.33 -10.23
CA CYS A 153 4.60 5.52 -10.73
C CYS A 153 5.07 4.10 -11.04
N ILE A 154 4.29 3.12 -10.60
CA ILE A 154 4.36 1.73 -11.05
C ILE A 154 3.14 1.43 -11.92
N VAL A 155 3.35 0.69 -13.01
CA VAL A 155 2.30 0.14 -13.87
C VAL A 155 2.40 -1.38 -13.82
N MET A 156 1.51 -2.00 -13.04
CA MET A 156 1.36 -3.45 -12.99
C MET A 156 0.50 -3.94 -14.16
N ILE A 157 0.96 -4.96 -14.87
CA ILE A 157 0.26 -5.57 -16.02
C ILE A 157 0.17 -7.08 -15.80
N THR A 158 -1.03 -7.66 -15.86
CA THR A 158 -1.29 -9.08 -15.58
C THR A 158 -2.66 -9.50 -16.11
N ASP A 159 -2.83 -10.80 -16.42
CA ASP A 159 -4.11 -11.44 -16.77
C ASP A 159 -4.69 -12.34 -15.66
N ALA A 160 -4.10 -12.34 -14.46
CA ALA A 160 -4.49 -13.17 -13.33
C ALA A 160 -4.42 -12.44 -11.98
N SER A 161 -5.03 -13.02 -10.94
CA SER A 161 -4.90 -12.57 -9.55
C SER A 161 -3.53 -12.90 -8.95
N SER A 162 -3.16 -12.14 -7.92
CA SER A 162 -1.93 -12.33 -7.18
C SER A 162 -2.15 -13.17 -5.92
N ARG A 163 -1.15 -13.97 -5.53
CA ARG A 163 -1.18 -14.81 -4.33
C ARG A 163 -1.18 -13.98 -3.04
N GLY A 164 -2.35 -13.89 -2.41
CA GLY A 164 -2.52 -13.19 -1.13
C GLY A 164 -1.80 -13.84 0.07
N ALA A 165 -1.74 -13.08 1.16
CA ALA A 165 -0.89 -13.32 2.34
C ALA A 165 -0.85 -14.74 2.92
N ASN A 166 -1.97 -15.46 2.92
CA ASN A 166 -2.08 -16.81 3.50
C ASN A 166 -1.99 -17.93 2.45
N HIS A 167 -1.72 -17.61 1.18
CA HIS A 167 -1.50 -18.62 0.15
C HIS A 167 -0.16 -19.33 0.38
N ARG A 168 -0.17 -20.67 0.37
CA ARG A 168 1.01 -21.51 0.69
C ARG A 168 2.25 -21.21 -0.16
N PHE A 169 2.06 -20.68 -1.36
CA PHE A 169 3.12 -20.33 -2.31
C PHE A 169 3.20 -18.80 -2.57
N SER A 170 2.76 -17.97 -1.61
CA SER A 170 3.08 -16.54 -1.58
C SER A 170 4.48 -16.37 -0.97
N SER A 171 5.41 -15.81 -1.73
CA SER A 171 6.77 -15.51 -1.26
C SER A 171 6.82 -14.32 -0.31
N THR A 172 5.95 -13.33 -0.52
CA THR A 172 5.90 -12.10 0.29
C THR A 172 5.12 -12.27 1.59
N GLY A 173 4.11 -13.16 1.60
CA GLY A 173 3.16 -13.25 2.71
C GLY A 173 2.31 -11.99 2.91
N LEU A 174 2.21 -11.13 1.88
CA LEU A 174 1.46 -9.87 1.90
C LEU A 174 0.15 -9.96 1.09
N GLY A 175 -0.85 -9.17 1.48
CA GLY A 175 -2.07 -8.94 0.71
C GLY A 175 -2.04 -7.60 -0.04
N PRO A 176 -3.03 -7.33 -0.90
CA PRO A 176 -3.04 -6.13 -1.73
C PRO A 176 -3.03 -4.83 -0.92
N GLU A 177 -3.67 -4.81 0.27
CA GLU A 177 -3.61 -3.65 1.16
C GLU A 177 -2.20 -3.43 1.74
N GLN A 178 -1.51 -4.47 2.17
CA GLN A 178 -0.15 -4.32 2.74
C GLN A 178 0.86 -3.88 1.68
N VAL A 179 0.77 -4.43 0.46
CA VAL A 179 1.63 -3.99 -0.65
C VAL A 179 1.31 -2.55 -1.07
N ARG A 180 0.02 -2.13 -1.06
CA ARG A 180 -0.36 -0.73 -1.25
C ARG A 180 0.26 0.18 -0.20
N GLU A 181 0.12 -0.11 1.10
CA GLU A 181 0.66 0.78 2.15
C GLU A 181 2.17 0.96 1.99
N LYS A 182 2.90 -0.12 1.65
CA LYS A 182 4.35 -0.12 1.39
C LYS A 182 4.74 0.73 0.18
N ALA A 183 3.94 0.75 -0.88
CA ALA A 183 4.12 1.66 -2.01
C ALA A 183 3.82 3.12 -1.63
N LEU A 184 2.72 3.36 -0.89
CA LEU A 184 2.28 4.71 -0.47
C LEU A 184 3.25 5.38 0.50
N GLU A 185 3.90 4.62 1.37
CA GLU A 185 4.96 5.08 2.28
C GLU A 185 6.11 5.75 1.51
N LYS A 186 6.50 5.15 0.37
CA LYS A 186 7.49 5.70 -0.56
C LYS A 186 6.89 6.70 -1.56
N PHE A 187 5.63 7.08 -1.39
CA PHE A 187 4.84 7.96 -2.27
C PHE A 187 4.75 7.45 -3.72
N ILE A 188 4.75 6.13 -3.89
CA ILE A 188 4.63 5.45 -5.19
C ILE A 188 3.15 5.18 -5.47
N ALA A 189 2.67 5.59 -6.64
CA ALA A 189 1.35 5.24 -7.13
C ALA A 189 1.39 3.95 -7.94
N THR A 190 0.50 3.01 -7.63
CA THR A 190 0.38 1.75 -8.37
C THR A 190 -0.84 1.80 -9.27
N TYR A 191 -0.62 1.90 -10.57
CA TYR A 191 -1.61 1.66 -11.61
C TYR A 191 -1.68 0.16 -11.89
N VAL A 192 -2.87 -0.39 -12.08
CA VAL A 192 -3.03 -1.80 -12.49
C VAL A 192 -3.83 -1.88 -13.78
N VAL A 193 -3.21 -2.44 -14.82
CA VAL A 193 -3.84 -2.78 -16.09
C VAL A 193 -4.13 -4.28 -16.09
N HIS A 194 -5.36 -4.64 -15.74
CA HIS A 194 -5.79 -6.02 -15.56
C HIS A 194 -6.44 -6.54 -16.84
N LEU A 195 -5.82 -7.54 -17.46
CA LEU A 195 -6.23 -8.13 -18.73
C LEU A 195 -7.29 -9.20 -18.48
N LYS A 196 -8.55 -8.91 -18.78
CA LYS A 196 -9.66 -9.86 -18.58
C LYS A 196 -9.74 -10.87 -19.73
N THR A 197 -8.74 -11.74 -19.81
CA THR A 197 -8.63 -12.79 -20.84
C THR A 197 -9.74 -13.85 -20.69
N PRO A 198 -10.21 -14.49 -21.77
CA PRO A 198 -11.19 -15.58 -21.67
C PRO A 198 -10.77 -16.72 -20.74
N GLU A 199 -9.47 -16.99 -20.66
CA GLU A 199 -8.83 -18.01 -19.83
C GLU A 199 -8.96 -17.69 -18.33
N GLY A 200 -8.78 -16.42 -17.94
CA GLY A 200 -8.90 -15.91 -16.58
C GLY A 200 -10.34 -15.75 -16.06
N ALA A 201 -11.37 -16.09 -16.85
CA ALA A 201 -12.76 -15.75 -16.57
C ALA A 201 -13.34 -16.20 -15.20
N LYS A 202 -12.75 -17.23 -14.56
CA LYS A 202 -13.13 -17.65 -13.19
C LYS A 202 -12.45 -16.84 -12.08
N ASP A 203 -11.32 -16.23 -12.40
CA ASP A 203 -10.44 -15.51 -11.48
C ASP A 203 -10.66 -13.99 -11.51
N HIS A 204 -11.16 -13.43 -12.63
CA HIS A 204 -11.38 -11.99 -12.82
C HIS A 204 -12.03 -11.25 -11.63
N ALA A 205 -12.98 -11.88 -10.93
CA ALA A 205 -13.64 -11.27 -9.79
C ALA A 205 -12.74 -11.16 -8.54
N ALA A 206 -11.86 -12.14 -8.33
CA ALA A 206 -10.85 -12.12 -7.27
C ALA A 206 -9.73 -11.13 -7.61
N ALA A 207 -9.20 -11.21 -8.84
CA ALA A 207 -8.22 -10.26 -9.37
C ALA A 207 -8.71 -8.81 -9.30
N GLU A 208 -9.95 -8.53 -9.74
CA GLU A 208 -10.51 -7.18 -9.69
C GLU A 208 -10.63 -6.65 -8.25
N ALA A 209 -11.08 -7.48 -7.29
CA ALA A 209 -11.16 -7.08 -5.89
C ALA A 209 -9.77 -6.76 -5.31
N GLN A 210 -8.77 -7.61 -5.57
CA GLN A 210 -7.39 -7.38 -5.14
C GLN A 210 -6.81 -6.11 -5.76
N TYR A 211 -6.97 -5.91 -7.07
CA TYR A 211 -6.31 -4.83 -7.79
C TYR A 211 -6.98 -3.46 -7.60
N ARG A 212 -8.27 -3.41 -7.29
CA ARG A 212 -8.91 -2.17 -6.77
C ARG A 212 -8.36 -1.81 -5.39
N ALA A 213 -8.22 -2.78 -4.49
CA ALA A 213 -7.64 -2.54 -3.16
C ALA A 213 -6.16 -2.10 -3.25
N LEU A 214 -5.37 -2.71 -4.14
CA LEU A 214 -3.96 -2.40 -4.37
C LEU A 214 -3.74 -1.00 -4.98
N SER A 215 -4.53 -0.64 -5.99
CA SER A 215 -4.37 0.60 -6.77
C SER A 215 -5.04 1.84 -6.18
N THR A 216 -5.62 1.73 -4.98
CA THR A 216 -6.30 2.87 -4.33
C THR A 216 -5.27 3.89 -3.85
N TYR A 217 -5.28 5.11 -4.41
CA TYR A 217 -4.41 6.20 -3.97
C TYR A 217 -5.20 7.26 -3.17
N PRO A 218 -4.72 7.75 -2.00
CA PRO A 218 -5.42 8.73 -1.17
C PRO A 218 -5.83 9.99 -1.96
N ASN A 219 -7.09 10.40 -1.80
CA ASN A 219 -7.71 11.56 -2.48
C ASN A 219 -7.78 11.50 -4.02
N VAL A 220 -7.30 10.42 -4.67
CA VAL A 220 -7.39 10.18 -6.12
C VAL A 220 -8.35 9.02 -6.44
N GLY A 221 -8.40 8.01 -5.57
CA GLY A 221 -9.23 6.81 -5.75
C GLY A 221 -8.48 5.66 -6.43
N GLU A 222 -9.23 4.72 -6.99
CA GLU A 222 -8.71 3.50 -7.62
C GLU A 222 -8.05 3.78 -8.98
N LEU A 223 -6.79 3.37 -9.13
CA LEU A 223 -6.01 3.39 -10.38
C LEU A 223 -6.05 2.01 -11.09
N TYR A 224 -7.20 1.35 -11.03
CA TYR A 224 -7.48 0.05 -11.66
C TYR A 224 -8.17 0.22 -13.01
N TYR A 225 -7.59 -0.39 -14.05
CA TYR A 225 -8.01 -0.26 -15.44
C TYR A 225 -8.19 -1.65 -16.09
N PRO A 226 -9.42 -2.18 -16.16
CA PRO A 226 -9.67 -3.46 -16.80
C PRO A 226 -9.58 -3.33 -18.33
N VAL A 227 -8.94 -4.32 -18.96
CA VAL A 227 -8.94 -4.51 -20.41
C VAL A 227 -9.90 -5.67 -20.71
N GLU A 228 -11.16 -5.32 -20.98
CA GLU A 228 -12.21 -6.30 -21.26
C GLU A 228 -11.84 -7.19 -22.48
N ALA A 229 -12.10 -8.49 -22.35
CA ALA A 229 -11.68 -9.55 -23.28
C ALA A 229 -10.15 -9.63 -23.57
N GLY A 230 -9.30 -8.94 -22.79
CA GLY A 230 -7.85 -8.96 -22.97
C GLY A 230 -7.37 -8.41 -24.32
N THR A 231 -8.13 -7.56 -25.01
CA THR A 231 -7.70 -7.18 -26.37
C THR A 231 -6.42 -6.33 -26.34
N VAL A 232 -5.41 -6.76 -27.09
CA VAL A 232 -4.12 -6.06 -27.22
C VAL A 232 -4.29 -4.60 -27.62
N THR A 233 -5.26 -4.29 -28.49
CA THR A 233 -5.58 -2.92 -28.90
C THR A 233 -6.04 -2.05 -27.73
N SER A 234 -6.94 -2.55 -26.87
CA SER A 234 -7.41 -1.80 -25.70
C SER A 234 -6.36 -1.73 -24.59
N PHE A 235 -5.52 -2.76 -24.45
CA PHE A 235 -4.34 -2.70 -23.60
C PHE A 235 -3.40 -1.56 -24.02
N ARG A 236 -3.01 -1.52 -25.30
CA ARG A 236 -2.15 -0.46 -25.85
C ARG A 236 -2.75 0.93 -25.60
N GLN A 237 -4.05 1.11 -25.91
CA GLN A 237 -4.76 2.37 -25.66
C GLN A 237 -4.68 2.85 -24.20
N ASN A 238 -4.84 1.95 -23.23
CA ASN A 238 -4.73 2.30 -21.81
C ASN A 238 -3.30 2.72 -21.43
N VAL A 239 -2.29 1.98 -21.90
CA VAL A 239 -0.87 2.29 -21.64
C VAL A 239 -0.45 3.60 -22.30
N ASP A 240 -0.82 3.82 -23.55
CA ASP A 240 -0.54 5.06 -24.31
C ASP A 240 -1.14 6.27 -23.59
N VAL A 241 -2.43 6.20 -23.20
CA VAL A 241 -3.11 7.31 -22.51
C VAL A 241 -2.51 7.60 -21.13
N LEU A 242 -2.11 6.55 -20.39
CA LEU A 242 -1.45 6.70 -19.10
C LEU A 242 -0.08 7.37 -19.24
N ALA A 243 0.75 6.87 -20.16
CA ALA A 243 2.07 7.43 -20.38
C ALA A 243 2.01 8.86 -20.91
N ASP A 244 1.10 9.16 -21.84
CA ASP A 244 0.81 10.53 -22.29
C ASP A 244 0.46 11.44 -21.12
N ALA A 245 -0.40 10.99 -20.20
CA ALA A 245 -0.78 11.76 -19.04
C ALA A 245 0.41 12.05 -18.11
N ILE A 246 1.33 11.09 -17.93
CA ILE A 246 2.56 11.27 -17.12
C ILE A 246 3.56 12.19 -17.83
N VAL A 247 3.82 12.00 -19.13
CA VAL A 247 4.72 12.89 -19.91
C VAL A 247 4.24 14.33 -19.88
N ASN A 248 2.93 14.56 -20.08
CA ASN A 248 2.35 15.90 -20.03
C ASN A 248 2.53 16.57 -18.65
N GLN A 249 2.63 15.80 -17.55
CA GLN A 249 2.90 16.37 -16.21
C GLN A 249 4.33 16.81 -16.05
N VAL A 250 5.29 15.99 -16.49
CA VAL A 250 6.71 16.33 -16.48
C VAL A 250 6.93 17.58 -17.35
N GLU A 251 6.24 17.67 -18.49
CA GLU A 251 6.24 18.87 -19.36
C GLU A 251 5.63 20.11 -18.69
N GLN A 252 4.53 19.97 -17.93
CA GLN A 252 4.01 21.12 -17.16
C GLN A 252 4.96 21.50 -16.01
N ALA A 253 5.56 20.53 -15.32
CA ALA A 253 6.48 20.77 -14.21
C ALA A 253 7.75 21.51 -14.68
N GLU A 254 8.34 21.09 -15.80
CA GLU A 254 9.46 21.77 -16.48
C GLU A 254 9.12 23.24 -16.79
N LYS A 255 7.87 23.52 -17.17
CA LYS A 255 7.33 24.89 -17.39
C LYS A 255 7.00 25.63 -16.08
N GLY A 256 7.36 25.08 -14.93
CA GLY A 256 7.07 25.59 -13.58
C GLY A 256 5.58 25.56 -13.22
N LYS A 257 4.78 24.73 -13.89
CA LYS A 257 3.32 24.66 -13.72
C LYS A 257 2.89 23.39 -13.01
N PHE A 258 1.89 23.56 -12.15
CA PHE A 258 1.19 22.44 -11.54
C PHE A 258 0.35 21.66 -12.57
N ALA A 259 0.19 20.36 -12.35
CA ALA A 259 -0.71 19.52 -13.13
C ALA A 259 -2.16 20.03 -13.00
N ALA A 260 -2.84 20.22 -14.13
CA ALA A 260 -4.17 20.79 -14.17
C ALA A 260 -5.24 19.75 -13.79
N THR A 261 -5.74 19.82 -12.55
CA THR A 261 -6.84 18.99 -12.07
C THR A 261 -8.17 19.47 -12.66
N ASN A 262 -8.76 18.69 -13.56
CA ASN A 262 -10.08 18.97 -14.15
C ASN A 262 -11.10 17.93 -13.65
N ASP A 263 -12.28 18.39 -13.26
CA ASP A 263 -13.42 17.50 -12.98
C ASP A 263 -13.88 16.81 -14.28
N VAL A 264 -13.73 15.49 -14.36
CA VAL A 264 -14.17 14.69 -15.51
C VAL A 264 -15.56 14.12 -15.26
N LYS A 265 -16.41 14.16 -16.29
CA LYS A 265 -17.71 13.47 -16.29
C LYS A 265 -17.48 11.96 -16.42
N ALA A 266 -18.13 11.18 -15.56
CA ALA A 266 -18.05 9.72 -15.58
C ALA A 266 -18.48 9.14 -16.95
N GLY A 267 -17.71 8.19 -17.47
CA GLY A 267 -18.08 7.39 -18.65
C GLY A 267 -16.98 7.15 -19.70
N ASP A 268 -15.91 7.95 -19.71
CA ASP A 268 -14.77 7.79 -20.64
C ASP A 268 -13.52 7.31 -19.87
N PRO A 269 -13.04 6.07 -20.08
CA PRO A 269 -11.82 5.55 -19.45
C PRO A 269 -10.58 6.39 -19.73
N ALA A 270 -10.42 6.93 -20.94
CA ALA A 270 -9.25 7.73 -21.30
C ALA A 270 -9.26 9.11 -20.62
N ALA A 271 -10.45 9.68 -20.37
CA ALA A 271 -10.59 10.89 -19.58
C ALA A 271 -10.37 10.62 -18.08
N ASP A 272 -10.83 9.49 -17.54
CA ASP A 272 -10.60 9.07 -16.16
C ASP A 272 -9.10 8.89 -15.86
N ILE A 273 -8.37 8.16 -16.73
CA ILE A 273 -6.90 8.03 -16.64
C ILE A 273 -6.26 9.42 -16.59
N LYS A 274 -6.60 10.32 -17.53
CA LYS A 274 -6.01 11.67 -17.59
C LYS A 274 -6.28 12.50 -16.34
N ALA A 275 -7.51 12.46 -15.80
CA ALA A 275 -7.88 13.25 -14.62
C ALA A 275 -7.29 12.71 -13.32
N LYS A 276 -7.38 11.39 -13.07
CA LYS A 276 -6.75 10.77 -11.89
C LYS A 276 -5.24 10.93 -11.91
N THR A 277 -4.64 10.74 -13.08
CA THR A 277 -3.21 10.98 -13.26
C THR A 277 -2.90 12.45 -12.97
N ALA A 278 -3.63 13.44 -13.52
CA ALA A 278 -3.40 14.85 -13.21
C ALA A 278 -3.53 15.20 -11.71
N ALA A 279 -4.52 14.63 -11.00
CA ALA A 279 -4.66 14.78 -9.56
C ALA A 279 -3.49 14.18 -8.78
N LEU A 280 -3.02 13.00 -9.21
CA LEU A 280 -1.83 12.36 -8.66
C LEU A 280 -0.56 13.19 -8.89
N GLY A 281 -0.36 13.68 -10.13
CA GLY A 281 0.77 14.53 -10.49
C GLY A 281 0.82 15.80 -9.68
N TYR A 282 -0.34 16.42 -9.41
CA TYR A 282 -0.45 17.57 -8.52
C TYR A 282 -0.01 17.23 -7.09
N ALA A 283 -0.46 16.09 -6.54
CA ALA A 283 -0.04 15.63 -5.22
C ALA A 283 1.47 15.33 -5.16
N MET A 284 2.04 14.67 -6.17
CA MET A 284 3.47 14.38 -6.29
C MET A 284 4.30 15.66 -6.37
N GLN A 285 3.87 16.65 -7.16
CA GLN A 285 4.50 17.97 -7.25
C GLN A 285 4.51 18.71 -5.91
N LEU A 286 3.42 18.64 -5.13
CA LEU A 286 3.37 19.22 -3.79
C LEU A 286 4.31 18.50 -2.81
N VAL A 287 4.34 17.16 -2.82
CA VAL A 287 5.26 16.37 -1.98
C VAL A 287 6.71 16.66 -2.33
N TYR A 288 7.04 16.71 -3.62
CA TYR A 288 8.38 17.06 -4.12
C TYR A 288 8.80 18.46 -3.65
N LEU A 289 7.98 19.48 -3.91
CA LEU A 289 8.26 20.85 -3.46
C LEU A 289 8.43 20.96 -1.93
N GLY A 290 7.60 20.25 -1.16
CA GLY A 290 7.69 20.22 0.30
C GLY A 290 9.04 19.69 0.81
N ARG A 291 9.61 18.69 0.11
CA ARG A 291 10.96 18.15 0.39
C ARG A 291 12.06 19.15 -0.01
N GLU A 292 12.04 19.63 -1.25
CA GLU A 292 13.07 20.53 -1.79
C GLU A 292 13.14 21.87 -1.03
N SER A 293 12.00 22.41 -0.62
CA SER A 293 11.92 23.67 0.12
C SER A 293 12.19 23.53 1.63
N GLY A 294 12.37 22.32 2.15
CA GLY A 294 12.55 22.06 3.59
C GLY A 294 11.40 22.58 4.46
N THR A 295 10.20 22.74 3.90
CA THR A 295 9.09 23.45 4.56
C THR A 295 8.53 22.60 5.70
N GLN A 296 8.85 22.96 6.94
CA GLN A 296 8.32 22.30 8.13
C GLN A 296 6.85 22.63 8.40
N ALA A 297 6.21 21.66 9.05
CA ALA A 297 4.90 21.79 9.66
C ALA A 297 4.93 22.73 10.91
N PRO A 298 3.80 23.24 11.43
CA PRO A 298 3.80 24.64 11.94
C PRO A 298 3.29 25.01 13.43
N ASP A 299 2.39 26.01 13.74
CA ASP A 299 1.79 26.39 15.09
C ASP A 299 0.21 26.23 15.26
N LEU A 300 -0.30 25.59 16.33
CA LEU A 300 -1.59 24.82 16.47
C LEU A 300 -3.01 25.52 16.42
N LEU A 301 -3.86 25.18 15.42
CA LEU A 301 -5.33 25.35 15.40
C LEU A 301 -6.07 24.15 16.01
N ARG A 302 -7.10 24.33 16.84
CA ARG A 302 -7.95 23.23 17.35
C ARG A 302 -9.32 23.20 16.65
N ALA A 303 -9.70 22.04 16.13
CA ALA A 303 -10.96 21.82 15.39
C ALA A 303 -11.45 20.37 15.55
N TRP A 304 -12.71 20.12 15.23
CA TRP A 304 -13.28 18.77 15.15
C TRP A 304 -13.44 18.36 13.69
N THR A 305 -13.08 17.12 13.36
CA THR A 305 -13.30 16.53 12.04
C THR A 305 -13.83 15.09 12.16
N ILE A 306 -14.29 14.55 11.04
CA ILE A 306 -14.77 13.17 10.91
C ILE A 306 -13.91 12.40 9.91
N ASP A 307 -13.81 11.07 10.07
CA ASP A 307 -13.05 10.20 9.16
C ASP A 307 -13.63 10.06 7.74
N ARG A 308 -14.77 10.71 7.45
CA ARG A 308 -15.51 10.63 6.18
C ARG A 308 -15.67 11.98 5.50
N ASP A 309 -15.83 11.96 4.19
CA ASP A 309 -16.20 13.18 3.46
C ASP A 309 -17.62 13.64 3.85
N LEU A 310 -17.80 14.95 4.00
CA LEU A 310 -19.06 15.56 4.46
C LEU A 310 -20.15 15.58 3.38
N LYS A 311 -19.80 15.50 2.10
CA LYS A 311 -20.75 15.46 0.97
C LYS A 311 -21.07 14.02 0.56
N ASP A 312 -20.11 13.11 0.71
CA ASP A 312 -20.21 11.70 0.39
C ASP A 312 -19.62 10.82 1.51
N PRO A 313 -20.42 10.49 2.55
CA PRO A 313 -19.96 9.71 3.70
C PRO A 313 -19.47 8.28 3.39
N SER A 314 -19.60 7.81 2.14
CA SER A 314 -19.01 6.54 1.71
C SER A 314 -17.48 6.63 1.62
N LYS A 315 -16.94 7.82 1.33
CA LYS A 315 -15.50 8.06 1.15
C LYS A 315 -14.82 8.35 2.48
N THR A 316 -13.64 7.75 2.67
CA THR A 316 -12.74 8.04 3.79
C THR A 316 -11.91 9.27 3.44
N ALA A 317 -12.01 10.34 4.23
CA ALA A 317 -11.33 11.61 3.95
C ALA A 317 -9.99 11.75 4.69
N LEU A 318 -9.78 10.98 5.76
CA LEU A 318 -8.54 10.95 6.54
C LEU A 318 -8.34 9.58 7.21
N GLN A 319 -7.09 9.18 7.37
CA GLN A 319 -6.71 7.94 8.06
C GLN A 319 -6.21 8.30 9.46
N VAL A 320 -6.89 7.80 10.50
CA VAL A 320 -6.42 7.96 11.89
C VAL A 320 -5.38 6.87 12.20
N ARG A 321 -4.20 7.29 12.66
CA ARG A 321 -3.11 6.44 13.13
C ARG A 321 -2.80 6.77 14.59
N LEU A 322 -2.49 5.75 15.38
CA LEU A 322 -2.01 5.84 16.75
C LEU A 322 -0.48 5.85 16.74
N LEU A 323 0.15 6.82 17.40
CA LEU A 323 1.58 6.76 17.66
C LEU A 323 1.80 5.76 18.81
N MET A 324 2.49 4.66 18.52
CA MET A 324 2.86 3.65 19.51
C MET A 324 4.38 3.62 19.66
N THR A 325 4.89 3.52 20.88
CA THR A 325 6.33 3.31 21.10
C THR A 325 6.76 1.90 20.70
N LYS A 326 8.06 1.71 20.45
CA LYS A 326 8.60 0.40 20.10
C LYS A 326 8.38 -0.64 21.20
N ASN A 327 8.48 -0.20 22.46
CA ASN A 327 8.09 -0.99 23.63
C ASN A 327 6.60 -1.40 23.59
N GLN A 328 5.67 -0.44 23.42
CA GLN A 328 4.22 -0.71 23.37
C GLN A 328 3.82 -1.64 22.21
N LEU A 329 4.49 -1.54 21.06
CA LEU A 329 4.24 -2.42 19.92
C LEU A 329 4.73 -3.85 20.20
N SER A 330 5.91 -4.01 20.81
CA SER A 330 6.45 -5.32 21.20
C SER A 330 5.63 -5.98 22.31
N ASP A 331 5.18 -5.23 23.32
CA ASP A 331 4.29 -5.73 24.38
C ASP A 331 2.95 -6.21 23.78
N LEU A 332 2.36 -5.43 22.86
CA LEU A 332 1.13 -5.81 22.17
C LEU A 332 1.31 -7.06 21.30
N GLN A 333 2.44 -7.17 20.59
CA GLN A 333 2.77 -8.35 19.78
C GLN A 333 2.92 -9.61 20.66
N ALA A 334 3.55 -9.49 21.83
CA ALA A 334 3.69 -10.59 22.78
C ALA A 334 2.33 -11.03 23.35
N ALA A 335 1.48 -10.08 23.74
CA ALA A 335 0.12 -10.36 24.21
C ALA A 335 -0.72 -11.10 23.16
N LEU A 336 -0.67 -10.67 21.89
CA LEU A 336 -1.37 -11.37 20.81
C LEU A 336 -0.83 -12.77 20.54
N ARG A 337 0.50 -12.97 20.59
CA ARG A 337 1.11 -14.32 20.47
C ARG A 337 0.57 -15.25 21.55
N GLN A 338 0.51 -14.79 22.81
CA GLN A 338 -0.02 -15.58 23.93
C GLN A 338 -1.48 -16.01 23.72
N ILE A 339 -2.33 -15.11 23.18
CA ILE A 339 -3.73 -15.41 22.86
C ILE A 339 -3.83 -16.46 21.74
N VAL A 340 -3.00 -16.33 20.69
CA VAL A 340 -2.95 -17.29 19.59
C VAL A 340 -2.46 -18.67 20.05
N ASP A 341 -1.38 -18.72 20.83
CA ASP A 341 -0.79 -19.97 21.33
C ASP A 341 -1.78 -20.73 22.24
N VAL A 342 -2.49 -20.03 23.14
CA VAL A 342 -3.54 -20.63 23.98
C VAL A 342 -4.76 -21.05 23.14
N GLY A 343 -5.12 -20.28 22.11
CA GLY A 343 -6.19 -20.62 21.17
C GLY A 343 -5.92 -21.93 20.43
N ILE A 344 -4.70 -22.09 19.89
CA ILE A 344 -4.25 -23.32 19.22
C ILE A 344 -4.18 -24.48 20.21
N ALA A 345 -3.60 -24.28 21.41
CA ALA A 345 -3.49 -25.32 22.43
C ALA A 345 -4.84 -25.83 22.97
N THR A 346 -5.92 -25.04 22.81
CA THR A 346 -7.27 -25.38 23.27
C THR A 346 -8.28 -25.64 22.15
N GLU A 347 -7.85 -25.74 20.89
CA GLU A 347 -8.71 -26.01 19.72
C GLU A 347 -9.66 -27.21 19.93
N ILE A 348 -9.17 -28.27 20.58
CA ILE A 348 -9.91 -29.50 20.88
C ILE A 348 -10.74 -29.39 22.19
N SER A 349 -10.39 -28.47 23.10
CA SER A 349 -11.01 -28.28 24.43
C SER A 349 -11.40 -26.81 24.63
N ARG A 350 -12.35 -26.35 23.81
CA ARG A 350 -12.74 -24.94 23.65
C ARG A 350 -13.20 -24.27 24.95
N ASP A 351 -13.81 -25.06 25.85
CA ASP A 351 -14.22 -24.68 27.20
C ASP A 351 -13.04 -24.23 28.08
N LYS A 352 -11.83 -24.73 27.81
CA LYS A 352 -10.61 -24.43 28.60
C LYS A 352 -9.82 -23.22 28.10
N PHE A 353 -10.19 -22.62 26.97
CA PHE A 353 -9.48 -21.47 26.40
C PHE A 353 -9.32 -20.34 27.42
N PHE A 354 -10.43 -19.92 28.04
CA PHE A 354 -10.40 -18.82 29.02
C PHE A 354 -9.66 -19.18 30.30
N ASP A 355 -9.72 -20.43 30.78
CA ASP A 355 -9.00 -20.83 31.99
C ASP A 355 -7.48 -20.93 31.77
N GLN A 356 -7.05 -21.40 30.60
CA GLN A 356 -5.65 -21.34 30.21
C GLN A 356 -5.19 -19.90 29.97
N LEU A 357 -6.05 -19.04 29.40
CA LEU A 357 -5.71 -17.64 29.18
C LEU A 357 -5.61 -16.83 30.48
N LYS A 358 -6.52 -17.05 31.44
CA LYS A 358 -6.42 -16.53 32.82
C LYS A 358 -5.12 -16.99 33.48
N SER A 359 -4.74 -18.26 33.28
CA SER A 359 -3.48 -18.83 33.80
C SER A 359 -2.23 -18.22 33.14
N ALA A 360 -2.28 -17.93 31.83
CA ALA A 360 -1.20 -17.26 31.11
C ALA A 360 -1.04 -15.79 31.53
N ALA A 361 -2.16 -15.06 31.66
CA ALA A 361 -2.19 -13.69 32.18
C ALA A 361 -1.58 -13.62 33.59
N ALA A 362 -1.87 -14.61 34.44
CA ALA A 362 -1.33 -14.71 35.78
C ALA A 362 0.21 -14.77 35.86
N VAL A 363 0.86 -15.27 34.80
CA VAL A 363 2.33 -15.40 34.71
C VAL A 363 2.99 -14.15 34.11
N LEU A 364 2.26 -13.39 33.28
CA LEU A 364 2.79 -12.24 32.54
C LEU A 364 2.57 -10.89 33.24
N SER A 365 1.58 -10.77 34.12
CA SER A 365 1.32 -9.49 34.83
C SER A 365 2.47 -9.07 35.72
N ARG A 366 2.79 -7.77 35.68
CA ARG A 366 3.71 -7.12 36.62
C ARG A 366 3.05 -6.81 37.98
N ASP A 367 1.73 -6.91 38.09
CA ASP A 367 0.98 -6.75 39.34
C ASP A 367 0.11 -8.00 39.63
N PRO A 368 0.55 -8.87 40.58
CA PRO A 368 -0.21 -10.04 41.02
C PRO A 368 -1.56 -9.71 41.70
N THR A 369 -1.82 -8.45 42.08
CA THR A 369 -3.02 -8.05 42.84
C THR A 369 -4.21 -7.62 41.98
N GLN A 370 -3.98 -7.40 40.67
CA GLN A 370 -5.03 -7.12 39.68
C GLN A 370 -5.64 -8.41 39.11
N ILE A 371 -4.89 -9.51 39.11
CA ILE A 371 -5.31 -10.81 38.58
C ILE A 371 -6.28 -11.48 39.55
N GLY A 372 -7.46 -11.88 39.07
CA GLY A 372 -8.39 -12.72 39.84
C GLY A 372 -9.40 -11.96 40.69
N ARG A 373 -9.68 -10.67 40.39
CA ARG A 373 -10.93 -10.06 40.85
C ARG A 373 -12.12 -10.81 40.25
N THR A 374 -12.87 -11.51 41.10
CA THR A 374 -14.07 -12.26 40.70
C THR A 374 -15.07 -11.37 39.98
N GLY A 375 -15.31 -11.65 38.70
CA GLY A 375 -16.20 -10.86 37.85
C GLY A 375 -15.64 -10.47 36.49
N GLN A 376 -14.35 -10.69 36.22
CA GLN A 376 -13.75 -10.44 34.90
C GLN A 376 -14.28 -11.45 33.87
N THR A 377 -14.87 -10.96 32.77
CA THR A 377 -15.62 -11.75 31.77
C THR A 377 -15.05 -11.66 30.36
N ASN A 378 -14.13 -10.73 30.09
CA ASN A 378 -13.55 -10.48 28.77
C ASN A 378 -12.02 -10.31 28.83
N LEU A 379 -11.37 -10.35 27.65
CA LEU A 379 -9.90 -10.30 27.56
C LEU A 379 -9.28 -8.97 27.98
N GLY A 380 -10.00 -7.85 27.86
CA GLY A 380 -9.50 -6.55 28.32
C GLY A 380 -9.32 -6.54 29.83
N GLU A 381 -10.35 -6.98 30.55
CA GLU A 381 -10.35 -7.07 32.01
C GLU A 381 -9.25 -8.00 32.58
N LEU A 382 -8.67 -8.91 31.78
CA LEU A 382 -7.57 -9.79 32.23
C LEU A 382 -6.20 -9.09 32.32
N GLY A 383 -6.09 -7.80 31.95
CA GLY A 383 -4.83 -7.05 32.00
C GLY A 383 -3.74 -7.56 31.03
N LEU A 384 -4.14 -8.33 30.01
CA LEU A 384 -3.26 -8.85 28.97
C LEU A 384 -2.87 -7.78 27.94
N MET A 385 -3.65 -6.71 27.84
CA MET A 385 -3.44 -5.57 26.95
C MET A 385 -3.03 -4.37 27.81
N GLY A 386 -2.08 -3.58 27.34
CA GLY A 386 -1.61 -2.43 28.12
C GLY A 386 -2.65 -1.30 28.20
N GLU A 387 -2.62 -0.55 29.29
CA GLU A 387 -3.54 0.56 29.64
C GLU A 387 -3.74 1.56 28.48
N TYR A 388 -2.71 1.76 27.64
CA TYR A 388 -2.74 2.61 26.45
C TYR A 388 -3.75 2.20 25.36
N LEU A 389 -4.36 1.01 25.43
CA LEU A 389 -5.47 0.60 24.58
C LEU A 389 -6.84 0.77 25.23
N GLU A 390 -6.91 0.85 26.56
CA GLU A 390 -8.16 0.97 27.33
C GLU A 390 -8.73 2.40 27.27
N ASP A 391 -7.85 3.41 27.34
CA ASP A 391 -8.21 4.83 27.25
C ASP A 391 -8.58 5.29 25.82
N LEU A 392 -8.39 4.44 24.80
CA LEU A 392 -8.72 4.79 23.42
C LEU A 392 -10.24 4.68 23.19
N PRO A 393 -10.87 5.63 22.47
CA PRO A 393 -12.27 5.53 22.05
C PRO A 393 -12.47 4.52 20.89
N TYR A 394 -11.69 3.44 20.87
CA TYR A 394 -11.71 2.35 19.90
C TYR A 394 -12.35 1.11 20.51
N ARG A 395 -13.18 0.40 19.75
CA ARG A 395 -13.78 -0.87 20.16
C ARG A 395 -12.98 -2.02 19.57
N SER A 396 -11.96 -2.47 20.31
CA SER A 396 -11.21 -3.68 19.99
C SER A 396 -12.12 -4.90 19.98
N ARG A 397 -11.96 -5.75 18.95
CA ARG A 397 -12.66 -7.05 18.88
C ARG A 397 -12.09 -8.02 19.92
N VAL A 398 -10.81 -7.90 20.24
CA VAL A 398 -10.13 -8.72 21.24
C VAL A 398 -10.52 -8.31 22.66
N LEU A 399 -10.47 -7.02 23.01
CA LEU A 399 -10.89 -6.57 24.36
C LEU A 399 -12.34 -6.97 24.68
N ALA A 400 -13.22 -6.96 23.67
CA ALA A 400 -14.63 -7.31 23.81
C ALA A 400 -14.93 -8.83 23.79
N LEU A 401 -13.93 -9.69 23.56
CA LEU A 401 -14.13 -11.15 23.50
C LEU A 401 -14.35 -11.71 24.91
N SER A 402 -15.51 -12.35 25.11
CA SER A 402 -15.90 -13.01 26.36
C SER A 402 -15.95 -14.53 26.24
N GLU A 403 -15.93 -15.23 27.39
CA GLU A 403 -16.00 -16.69 27.47
C GLU A 403 -17.28 -17.25 26.85
N GLU A 404 -18.41 -16.56 27.07
CA GLU A 404 -19.70 -16.89 26.47
C GLU A 404 -19.70 -16.67 24.94
N MET A 405 -19.02 -15.63 24.44
CA MET A 405 -18.92 -15.34 23.01
C MET A 405 -18.04 -16.38 22.30
N TRP A 406 -16.88 -16.69 22.88
CA TRP A 406 -15.96 -17.70 22.36
C TRP A 406 -16.62 -19.08 22.27
N ASN A 407 -17.30 -19.52 23.32
CA ASN A 407 -17.97 -20.81 23.36
C ASN A 407 -19.23 -20.89 22.45
N ARG A 408 -19.78 -19.75 22.02
CA ARG A 408 -20.86 -19.68 21.03
C ARG A 408 -20.37 -19.72 19.58
N TRP A 409 -19.13 -19.30 19.31
CA TRP A 409 -18.57 -19.32 17.97
C TRP A 409 -18.41 -20.75 17.43
N SER A 410 -18.63 -20.90 16.12
CA SER A 410 -18.22 -22.08 15.38
C SER A 410 -16.69 -22.19 15.33
N ILE A 411 -16.17 -23.40 15.07
CA ILE A 411 -14.73 -23.64 14.94
C ILE A 411 -14.13 -22.73 13.84
N GLY A 412 -14.85 -22.52 12.73
CA GLY A 412 -14.41 -21.62 11.66
C GLY A 412 -14.32 -20.15 12.09
N GLU A 413 -15.22 -19.66 12.95
CA GLU A 413 -15.15 -18.30 13.50
C GLU A 413 -14.02 -18.14 14.53
N GLN A 414 -13.75 -19.17 15.32
CA GLN A 414 -12.61 -19.22 16.24
C GLN A 414 -11.28 -19.21 15.47
N VAL A 415 -11.12 -20.07 14.47
CA VAL A 415 -9.92 -20.12 13.60
C VAL A 415 -9.73 -18.78 12.87
N ALA A 416 -10.78 -18.24 12.23
CA ALA A 416 -10.70 -16.96 11.53
C ALA A 416 -10.36 -15.77 12.46
N PHE A 417 -10.68 -15.85 13.75
CA PHE A 417 -10.24 -14.88 14.74
C PHE A 417 -8.75 -15.05 15.08
N LEU A 418 -8.28 -16.27 15.33
CA LEU A 418 -6.86 -16.54 15.60
C LEU A 418 -5.97 -16.19 14.39
N ASP A 419 -6.45 -16.43 13.16
CA ASP A 419 -5.76 -16.08 11.91
C ASP A 419 -5.59 -14.55 11.76
N ASP A 420 -6.61 -13.75 12.09
CA ASP A 420 -6.54 -12.28 12.10
C ASP A 420 -5.48 -11.77 13.10
N LEU A 421 -5.40 -12.37 14.29
CA LEU A 421 -4.34 -12.07 15.25
C LEU A 421 -2.98 -12.51 14.75
N GLY A 422 -2.87 -13.68 14.13
CA GLY A 422 -1.65 -14.17 13.47
C GLY A 422 -1.14 -13.22 12.39
N ALA A 423 -2.03 -12.65 11.58
CA ALA A 423 -1.69 -11.64 10.58
C ALA A 423 -1.23 -10.31 11.22
N LYS A 424 -1.93 -9.84 12.26
CA LYS A 424 -1.53 -8.62 13.02
C LYS A 424 -0.16 -8.77 13.69
N ILE A 425 0.15 -9.94 14.27
CA ILE A 425 1.47 -10.24 14.86
C ILE A 425 2.60 -10.10 13.83
N ARG A 426 2.39 -10.58 12.59
CA ARG A 426 3.35 -10.44 11.48
C ARG A 426 3.48 -9.00 11.02
N LEU A 427 2.37 -8.26 10.93
CA LEU A 427 2.37 -6.83 10.61
C LEU A 427 3.15 -6.00 11.65
N TYR A 428 2.99 -6.30 12.94
CA TYR A 428 3.76 -5.65 14.00
C TYR A 428 5.25 -5.99 13.94
N GLN A 429 5.60 -7.17 13.42
CA GLN A 429 7.00 -7.52 13.15
C GLN A 429 7.58 -6.60 12.06
N SER A 430 6.87 -6.42 10.94
CA SER A 430 7.32 -5.49 9.90
C SER A 430 7.47 -4.05 10.38
N PHE A 431 6.58 -3.56 11.24
CA PHE A 431 6.72 -2.23 11.85
C PHE A 431 7.92 -2.15 12.82
N HIS A 432 8.19 -3.23 13.57
CA HIS A 432 9.36 -3.28 14.47
C HIS A 432 10.69 -3.29 13.70
N ASP A 433 10.73 -3.99 12.57
CA ASP A 433 11.93 -4.16 11.74
C ASP A 433 12.16 -2.98 10.78
N ASP A 434 11.13 -2.14 10.55
CA ASP A 434 11.23 -0.88 9.82
C ASP A 434 11.92 0.22 10.65
N VAL A 435 13.23 0.10 10.80
CA VAL A 435 14.08 1.03 11.59
C VAL A 435 14.01 2.47 11.07
N ALA A 436 13.66 2.69 9.80
CA ALA A 436 13.69 4.01 9.17
C ALA A 436 12.53 4.92 9.59
N ASN A 437 11.35 4.36 9.90
CA ASN A 437 10.15 5.12 10.23
C ASN A 437 9.87 5.21 11.75
N TRP A 438 10.79 4.76 12.61
CA TRP A 438 10.76 5.02 14.06
C TRP A 438 11.25 6.44 14.35
N VAL A 439 10.35 7.31 14.84
CA VAL A 439 10.65 8.72 15.10
C VAL A 439 10.81 8.95 16.60
N ALA A 440 11.97 9.47 17.02
CA ALA A 440 12.14 10.00 18.37
C ALA A 440 11.43 11.36 18.47
N LEU A 441 10.61 11.57 19.52
CA LEU A 441 9.87 12.82 19.72
C LEU A 441 10.64 13.89 20.51
N ASP A 442 11.78 13.52 21.11
CA ASP A 442 12.66 14.42 21.84
C ASP A 442 14.15 14.04 21.65
N GLU A 443 15.04 15.01 21.89
CA GLU A 443 16.49 14.82 21.87
C GLU A 443 16.97 14.15 23.16
N GLY A 444 16.84 12.81 23.23
CA GLY A 444 17.30 12.02 24.36
C GLY A 444 16.53 10.71 24.57
N ALA A 445 15.36 10.56 23.95
CA ALA A 445 14.52 9.37 24.00
C ALA A 445 15.30 8.06 23.79
N SER A 446 14.96 7.03 24.58
CA SER A 446 15.54 5.70 24.40
C SER A 446 15.09 5.11 23.05
N PRO A 447 15.86 4.20 22.42
CA PRO A 447 15.42 3.53 21.19
C PRO A 447 14.10 2.74 21.31
N GLY A 448 13.69 2.39 22.53
CA GLY A 448 12.38 1.78 22.83
C GLY A 448 11.20 2.76 22.88
N ASP A 449 11.48 4.06 23.03
CA ASP A 449 10.51 5.14 23.22
C ASP A 449 10.21 5.92 21.93
N ALA A 450 11.01 5.70 20.88
CA ALA A 450 10.68 6.13 19.52
C ALA A 450 9.31 5.60 19.12
N VAL A 451 8.54 6.40 18.37
CA VAL A 451 7.15 6.09 17.98
C VAL A 451 7.01 5.72 16.51
N TYR A 452 6.01 4.89 16.22
CA TYR A 452 5.59 4.50 14.88
C TYR A 452 4.09 4.76 14.68
N PRO A 453 3.65 5.30 13.52
CA PRO A 453 2.25 5.60 13.25
C PRO A 453 1.45 4.36 12.80
N VAL A 454 0.90 3.63 13.77
CA VAL A 454 0.11 2.40 13.58
C VAL A 454 -1.35 2.75 13.20
N PRO A 455 -1.89 2.28 12.05
CA PRO A 455 -3.29 2.53 11.69
C PRO A 455 -4.29 1.92 12.67
N LEU A 456 -5.42 2.59 12.95
CA LEU A 456 -6.48 2.02 13.81
C LEU A 456 -7.08 0.70 13.30
N SER A 457 -6.93 0.38 12.02
CA SER A 457 -7.33 -0.91 11.42
C SER A 457 -6.33 -2.04 11.68
N ALA A 458 -5.08 -1.71 12.03
CA ALA A 458 -4.06 -2.67 12.42
C ALA A 458 -4.16 -3.05 13.91
N LEU A 459 -4.93 -2.31 14.71
CA LEU A 459 -5.18 -2.64 16.13
C LEU A 459 -6.06 -3.90 16.27
N PRO A 460 -5.95 -4.63 17.39
CA PRO A 460 -6.62 -5.92 17.58
C PRO A 460 -8.16 -5.84 17.66
#